data_AF-A0A5P1FT78-F1
#
_entry.id   AF-A0A5P1FT78-F1
#
_cell.length_a   1.000
_cell.length_b   1.000
_cell.length_c   1.000
_cell.angle_alpha   90.00
_cell.angle_beta   90.00
_cell.angle_gamma   90.00
#
_symmetry.space_group_name_H-M   'P 1'
#
loop_
_entity.id
_entity.type
_entity.pdbx_description
1 polymer ?
#
loop_
_entity_poly.entity_id
_entity_poly.type
_entity_poly.pdbx_seq_one_letter_code
_entity_poly.pdbx_strand_id
1 'polypeptide(L)'
;MSRFHIDIEVSIAGYPKWRLTGYYGNPDRNRRRESWDQLRLLATSSHLPWVCIGDFNDLLYQHEKMGLHKHPSWLLNGFKEAIDDYNLCDLGLVGHQFTWFKSKGTPNWVEERLDRAFASPSWTDIFPSAYVHNLGHFHLIMHLSS
;
A
#
# COMPACT_ATOMS: atom_id res chain seq x y z
N MET A 1 13.25 11.42 -12.96
CA MET A 1 13.02 10.60 -11.75
C MET A 1 11.67 11.00 -11.19
N SER A 2 10.74 10.05 -11.02
CA SER A 2 9.48 10.30 -10.32
C SER A 2 9.78 10.72 -8.88
N ARG A 3 9.07 11.74 -8.36
CA ARG A 3 9.27 12.21 -6.97
C ARG A 3 8.58 11.32 -5.92
N PHE A 4 7.79 10.33 -6.35
CA PHE A 4 6.82 9.65 -5.50
C PHE A 4 6.84 8.11 -5.63
N HIS A 5 7.73 7.55 -6.46
CA HIS A 5 7.92 6.10 -6.53
C HIS A 5 9.32 5.73 -7.04
N ILE A 6 9.73 4.50 -6.72
CA ILE A 6 10.88 3.82 -7.31
C ILE A 6 10.36 2.49 -7.85
N ASP A 7 10.58 2.21 -9.14
CA ASP A 7 10.11 0.99 -9.80
C ASP A 7 11.30 0.17 -10.27
N ILE A 8 11.32 -1.13 -9.94
CA ILE A 8 12.48 -2.02 -10.11
C ILE A 8 12.02 -3.36 -10.67
N GLU A 9 12.66 -3.82 -11.74
CA GLU A 9 12.56 -5.23 -12.18
C GLU A 9 13.47 -6.11 -11.31
N VAL A 10 12.90 -7.17 -10.75
CA VAL A 10 13.59 -8.12 -9.88
C VAL A 10 13.77 -9.44 -10.63
N SER A 11 15.01 -9.93 -10.63
CA SER A 11 15.38 -11.23 -11.19
C SER A 11 16.13 -12.03 -10.14
N ILE A 12 15.51 -13.13 -9.69
CA ILE A 12 16.06 -14.05 -8.71
C ILE A 12 16.16 -15.42 -9.37
N ALA A 13 17.30 -16.11 -9.22
CA ALA A 13 17.48 -17.44 -9.78
C ALA A 13 16.40 -18.40 -9.26
N GLY A 14 15.76 -19.14 -10.18
CA GLY A 14 14.68 -20.07 -9.84
C GLY A 14 13.27 -19.47 -9.80
N TYR A 15 13.13 -18.15 -9.97
CA TYR A 15 11.83 -17.47 -10.03
C TYR A 15 11.65 -16.74 -11.36
N PRO A 16 10.41 -16.61 -11.87
CA PRO A 16 10.12 -15.72 -12.98
C PRO A 16 10.47 -14.28 -12.59
N LYS A 17 10.81 -13.44 -13.57
CA LYS A 17 11.00 -12.01 -13.34
C LYS A 17 9.70 -11.38 -12.86
N TRP A 18 9.82 -10.46 -11.92
CA TRP A 18 8.70 -9.71 -11.36
C TRP A 18 9.14 -8.28 -11.07
N ARG A 19 8.22 -7.44 -10.62
CA ARG A 19 8.45 -6.03 -10.43
C ARG A 19 8.09 -5.59 -9.02
N LEU A 20 8.97 -4.80 -8.42
CA LEU A 20 8.79 -4.17 -7.13
C LEU A 20 8.68 -2.66 -7.32
N THR A 21 7.59 -2.08 -6.86
CA THR A 21 7.49 -0.63 -6.74
C THR A 21 7.48 -0.23 -5.27
N GLY A 22 8.41 0.65 -4.88
CA GLY A 22 8.27 1.46 -3.67
C GLY A 22 7.44 2.70 -3.99
N TYR A 23 6.33 2.89 -3.28
CA TYR A 23 5.32 3.92 -3.54
C TYR A 23 5.18 4.87 -2.36
N TYR A 24 5.08 6.17 -2.66
CA TYR A 24 4.82 7.23 -1.71
C TYR A 24 3.67 8.11 -2.22
N GLY A 25 2.46 7.85 -1.72
CA GLY A 25 1.25 8.61 -2.04
C GLY A 25 1.33 10.04 -1.50
N ASN A 26 0.68 10.98 -2.20
CA ASN A 26 0.77 12.39 -1.83
C ASN A 26 0.14 12.64 -0.45
N PRO A 27 0.81 13.27 0.52
CA PRO A 27 0.22 13.54 1.83
C PRO A 27 -0.92 14.56 1.77
N ASP A 28 -0.98 15.40 0.72
CA ASP A 28 -2.09 16.32 0.51
C ASP A 28 -3.33 15.59 -0.02
N ARG A 29 -4.38 15.57 0.81
CA ARG A 29 -5.68 14.95 0.51
C ARG A 29 -6.34 15.54 -0.74
N ASN A 30 -6.09 16.80 -1.07
CA ASN A 30 -6.65 17.43 -2.27
C ASN A 30 -6.05 16.86 -3.56
N ARG A 31 -4.87 16.22 -3.46
CA ARG A 31 -4.13 15.62 -4.57
C ARG A 31 -4.24 14.10 -4.58
N ARG A 32 -5.23 13.55 -3.88
CA ARG A 32 -5.41 12.10 -3.78
C ARG A 32 -5.73 11.45 -5.12
N ARG A 33 -6.51 12.12 -5.97
CA ARG A 33 -6.79 11.66 -7.34
C ARG A 33 -5.51 11.46 -8.15
N GLU A 34 -4.55 12.37 -8.04
CA GLU A 34 -3.25 12.22 -8.71
C GLU A 34 -2.51 10.96 -8.22
N SER A 35 -2.61 10.65 -6.93
CA SER A 35 -2.01 9.43 -6.36
C SER A 35 -2.68 8.17 -6.92
N TRP A 36 -4.01 8.14 -6.99
CA TRP A 36 -4.74 7.03 -7.59
C TRP A 36 -4.37 6.85 -9.07
N ASP A 37 -4.32 7.94 -9.85
CA ASP A 37 -3.96 7.87 -11.27
C ASP A 37 -2.51 7.39 -11.47
N GLN A 38 -1.57 7.81 -10.61
CA GLN A 38 -0.21 7.27 -10.63
C GLN A 38 -0.19 5.77 -10.35
N LEU A 39 -0.99 5.28 -9.40
CA LEU A 39 -1.08 3.85 -9.12
C LEU A 39 -1.60 3.06 -10.33
N ARG A 40 -2.61 3.59 -11.04
CA ARG A 40 -3.14 2.98 -12.28
C ARG A 40 -2.11 2.96 -13.41
N LEU A 41 -1.36 4.05 -13.57
CA LEU A 41 -0.28 4.13 -14.56
C LEU A 41 0.83 3.13 -14.24
N LEU A 42 1.20 2.99 -12.97
CA LEU A 42 2.16 1.98 -12.55
C LEU A 42 1.62 0.58 -12.87
N ALA A 43 0.38 0.26 -12.51
CA ALA A 43 -0.24 -1.03 -12.76
C ALA A 43 -0.25 -1.43 -14.25
N THR A 44 -0.39 -0.47 -15.16
CA THR A 44 -0.47 -0.70 -16.62
C THR A 44 0.86 -0.65 -17.37
N SER A 45 1.91 -0.14 -16.73
CA SER A 45 3.19 0.10 -17.40
C SER A 45 3.98 -1.16 -17.77
N SER A 46 3.60 -2.34 -17.27
CA SER A 46 4.26 -3.62 -17.55
C SER A 46 3.30 -4.80 -17.36
N HIS A 47 3.59 -5.90 -18.04
CA HIS A 47 2.89 -7.18 -17.87
C HIS A 47 3.57 -8.11 -16.84
N LEU A 48 4.68 -7.68 -16.25
CA LEU A 48 5.37 -8.48 -15.22
C LEU A 48 4.49 -8.61 -13.97
N PRO A 49 4.51 -9.76 -13.29
CA PRO A 49 3.98 -9.90 -11.93
C PRO A 49 4.48 -8.78 -11.05
N TRP A 50 3.59 -8.12 -10.31
CA TRP A 50 3.89 -6.85 -9.66
C TRP A 50 3.48 -6.82 -8.20
N VAL A 51 4.35 -6.25 -7.37
CA VAL A 51 4.03 -5.86 -6.00
C VAL A 51 4.41 -4.39 -5.78
N CYS A 52 3.49 -3.66 -5.17
CA CYS A 52 3.60 -2.24 -4.87
C CYS A 52 3.52 -2.06 -3.35
N ILE A 53 4.58 -1.52 -2.75
CA ILE A 53 4.72 -1.38 -1.30
C ILE A 53 5.02 0.06 -0.92
N GLY A 54 4.54 0.48 0.25
CA GLY A 54 4.95 1.74 0.85
C GLY A 54 3.79 2.49 1.51
N ASP A 55 3.98 3.79 1.66
CA ASP A 55 3.02 4.70 2.30
C ASP A 55 2.06 5.24 1.24
N PHE A 56 0.81 4.79 1.28
CA PHE A 56 -0.22 5.24 0.34
C PHE A 56 -0.86 6.57 0.76
N ASN A 57 -0.62 7.00 2.01
CA ASN A 57 -1.24 8.15 2.65
C ASN A 57 -2.79 8.12 2.62
N ASP A 58 -3.41 6.94 2.43
CA ASP A 58 -4.87 6.78 2.34
C ASP A 58 -5.36 5.48 2.96
N LEU A 59 -6.68 5.39 3.16
CA LEU A 59 -7.35 4.32 3.90
C LEU A 59 -8.33 3.58 2.99
N LEU A 60 -8.43 2.25 3.13
CA LEU A 60 -9.47 1.47 2.47
C LEU A 60 -10.74 1.43 3.32
N TYR A 61 -10.62 1.38 4.64
CA TYR A 61 -11.77 1.21 5.53
C TYR A 61 -11.76 2.17 6.70
N GLN A 62 -12.95 2.51 7.21
CA GLN A 62 -13.07 3.41 8.38
C GLN A 62 -12.40 2.83 9.63
N HIS A 63 -12.39 1.50 9.80
CA HIS A 63 -11.78 0.85 10.96
C HIS A 63 -10.24 0.93 10.96
N GLU A 64 -9.64 1.39 9.87
CA GLU A 64 -8.20 1.62 9.75
C GLU A 64 -7.78 3.00 10.28
N LYS A 65 -8.74 3.73 10.85
CA LYS A 65 -8.53 5.00 11.54
C LYS A 65 -9.12 4.95 12.93
N MET A 66 -8.31 5.35 13.90
CA MET A 66 -8.73 5.69 15.26
C MET A 66 -8.58 7.18 15.46
N GLY A 67 -9.61 7.84 16.01
CA GLY A 67 -9.60 9.27 16.30
C GLY A 67 -10.99 9.89 16.26
N LEU A 68 -11.07 11.19 16.58
CA LEU A 68 -12.34 11.91 16.72
C LEU A 68 -13.14 12.04 15.42
N HIS A 69 -12.45 12.22 14.29
CA HIS A 69 -13.08 12.51 13.00
C HIS A 69 -13.01 11.29 12.09
N LYS A 70 -14.13 10.96 11.44
CA LYS A 70 -14.18 9.92 10.41
C LYS A 70 -13.37 10.31 9.17
N HIS A 71 -12.88 9.31 8.44
CA HIS A 71 -12.29 9.57 7.12
C HIS A 71 -13.40 9.91 6.11
N PRO A 72 -13.20 10.85 5.18
CA PRO A 72 -14.19 11.14 4.14
C PRO A 72 -14.50 9.92 3.27
N SER A 73 -15.77 9.58 3.08
CA SER A 73 -16.19 8.39 2.31
C SER A 73 -15.70 8.39 0.86
N TRP A 74 -15.62 9.56 0.23
CA TRP A 74 -15.15 9.66 -1.16
C TRP A 74 -13.67 9.30 -1.32
N LEU A 75 -12.84 9.49 -0.27
CA LEU A 75 -11.44 9.06 -0.28
C LEU A 75 -11.36 7.53 -0.18
N LEU A 76 -12.14 6.93 0.74
CA LEU A 76 -12.21 5.47 0.87
C LEU A 76 -12.66 4.80 -0.43
N ASN A 77 -13.69 5.34 -1.07
CA ASN A 77 -14.25 4.77 -2.29
C ASN A 77 -13.28 4.94 -3.46
N GLY A 78 -12.72 6.14 -3.67
CA GLY A 78 -11.78 6.36 -4.76
C GLY A 78 -10.49 5.56 -4.64
N PHE A 79 -10.01 5.31 -3.41
CA PHE A 79 -8.86 4.44 -3.22
C PHE A 79 -9.20 2.97 -3.51
N LYS A 80 -10.35 2.46 -3.04
CA LYS A 80 -10.80 1.10 -3.39
C LYS A 80 -10.95 0.92 -4.89
N GLU A 81 -11.60 1.86 -5.57
CA GLU A 81 -11.76 1.84 -7.02
C GLU A 81 -10.39 1.73 -7.72
N ALA A 82 -9.38 2.49 -7.28
CA ALA A 82 -8.04 2.42 -7.86
C ALA A 82 -7.33 1.07 -7.65
N ILE A 83 -7.61 0.37 -6.54
CA ILE A 83 -7.11 -0.98 -6.25
C ILE A 83 -7.86 -2.02 -7.09
N ASP A 84 -9.19 -1.90 -7.16
CA ASP A 84 -10.09 -2.82 -7.85
C ASP A 84 -9.92 -2.74 -9.38
N ASP A 85 -9.61 -1.57 -9.94
CA ASP A 85 -9.39 -1.35 -11.38
C ASP A 85 -8.34 -2.32 -11.98
N TYR A 86 -7.40 -2.80 -11.15
CA TYR A 86 -6.33 -3.71 -11.57
C TYR A 86 -6.26 -4.99 -10.73
N ASN A 87 -7.35 -5.32 -10.01
CA ASN A 87 -7.47 -6.52 -9.17
C ASN A 87 -6.29 -6.69 -8.21
N LEU A 88 -5.81 -5.58 -7.63
CA LEU A 88 -4.69 -5.63 -6.71
C LEU A 88 -5.14 -6.22 -5.37
N CYS A 89 -4.42 -7.22 -4.89
CA CYS A 89 -4.69 -7.87 -3.62
C CYS A 89 -3.88 -7.19 -2.50
N ASP A 90 -4.54 -6.72 -1.44
CA ASP A 90 -3.85 -6.34 -0.19
C ASP A 90 -3.26 -7.61 0.42
N LEU A 91 -1.93 -7.66 0.57
CA LEU A 91 -1.24 -8.81 1.18
C LEU A 91 -1.51 -8.95 2.68
N GLY A 92 -2.26 -8.01 3.27
CA GLY A 92 -2.55 -7.97 4.68
C GLY A 92 -1.38 -7.46 5.50
N LEU A 93 -1.64 -7.22 6.79
CA LEU A 93 -0.63 -6.78 7.74
C LEU A 93 -0.73 -7.63 9.01
N VAL A 94 0.35 -8.31 9.34
CA VAL A 94 0.50 -9.07 10.58
C VAL A 94 1.12 -8.15 11.64
N GLY A 95 0.62 -8.25 12.87
CA GLY A 95 1.06 -7.42 14.00
C GLY A 95 0.18 -6.20 14.21
N HIS A 96 0.78 -5.07 14.62
CA HIS A 96 0.05 -3.82 14.89
C HIS A 96 -0.57 -3.28 13.60
N GLN A 97 -1.87 -2.98 13.63
CA GLN A 97 -2.62 -2.63 12.42
C GLN A 97 -2.40 -1.18 11.97
N PHE A 98 -2.03 -0.27 12.88
CA PHE A 98 -1.75 1.12 12.53
C PHE A 98 -0.25 1.33 12.26
N THR A 99 0.05 2.14 11.26
CA THR A 99 1.42 2.41 10.80
C THR A 99 1.80 3.88 10.96
N TRP A 100 0.83 4.72 11.33
CA TRP A 100 1.05 6.13 11.63
C TRP A 100 0.23 6.58 12.84
N PHE A 101 0.75 7.55 13.58
CA PHE A 101 0.02 8.20 14.67
C PHE A 101 0.34 9.69 14.79
N LYS A 102 -0.58 10.43 15.40
CA LYS A 102 -0.41 11.85 15.75
C LYS A 102 -0.98 12.16 17.12
N SER A 103 -0.30 13.04 17.84
CA SER A 103 -0.72 13.57 19.14
C SER A 103 -1.01 12.48 20.19
N LYS A 104 -0.18 11.41 20.22
CA LYS A 104 -0.29 10.30 21.17
C LYS A 104 -0.32 10.81 22.61
N GLY A 105 -1.26 10.28 23.41
CA GLY A 105 -1.44 10.69 24.81
C GLY A 105 -2.24 11.97 25.03
N THR A 106 -2.81 12.57 23.97
CA THR A 106 -3.68 13.75 24.06
C THR A 106 -5.13 13.39 23.71
N PRO A 107 -6.12 14.24 24.02
CA PRO A 107 -7.50 14.06 23.55
C PRO A 107 -7.65 14.01 22.02
N ASN A 108 -6.64 14.49 21.28
CA ASN A 108 -6.61 14.52 19.82
C ASN A 108 -5.77 13.38 19.22
N TRP A 109 -5.54 12.30 19.97
CA TRP A 109 -4.77 11.16 19.48
C TRP A 109 -5.47 10.53 18.26
N VAL A 110 -4.71 10.37 17.19
CA VAL A 110 -5.10 9.70 15.96
C VAL A 110 -4.11 8.58 15.64
N GLU A 111 -4.62 7.44 15.16
CA GLU A 111 -3.84 6.38 14.54
C GLU A 111 -4.45 5.99 13.19
N GLU A 112 -3.62 5.70 12.19
CA GLU A 112 -4.03 5.38 10.82
C GLU A 112 -3.15 4.25 10.25
N ARG A 113 -3.73 3.37 9.40
CA ARG A 113 -2.98 2.40 8.58
C ARG A 113 -2.74 2.98 7.18
N LEU A 114 -1.59 3.63 7.02
CA LEU A 114 -1.21 4.30 5.76
C LEU A 114 -0.31 3.43 4.87
N ASP A 115 0.47 2.54 5.49
CA ASP A 115 1.43 1.69 4.79
C ASP A 115 0.84 0.34 4.43
N ARG A 116 1.09 -0.12 3.19
CA ARG A 116 0.52 -1.36 2.62
C ARG A 116 1.46 -2.03 1.64
N ALA A 117 1.12 -3.27 1.31
CA ALA A 117 1.61 -3.95 0.12
C ALA A 117 0.44 -4.49 -0.68
N PHE A 118 0.38 -4.09 -1.95
CA PHE A 118 -0.59 -4.61 -2.91
C PHE A 118 0.13 -5.43 -3.96
N ALA A 119 -0.41 -6.57 -4.33
CA ALA A 119 0.17 -7.45 -5.34
C ALA A 119 -0.83 -7.76 -6.45
N SER A 120 -0.34 -7.92 -7.68
CA SER A 120 -1.13 -8.51 -8.75
C SER A 120 -1.38 -10.00 -8.45
N PRO A 121 -2.49 -10.59 -8.96
CA PRO A 121 -2.74 -12.03 -8.79
C PRO A 121 -1.59 -12.90 -9.31
N SER A 122 -1.01 -12.52 -10.44
CA SER A 122 0.17 -13.20 -11.01
C SER A 122 1.41 -13.14 -10.11
N TRP A 123 1.51 -12.16 -9.21
CA TRP A 123 2.60 -12.08 -8.24
C TRP A 123 2.31 -12.98 -7.03
N THR A 124 1.06 -13.02 -6.56
CA THR A 124 0.65 -13.93 -5.49
C THR A 124 0.76 -15.40 -5.90
N ASP A 125 0.64 -15.72 -7.20
CA ASP A 125 0.90 -17.08 -7.70
C ASP A 125 2.37 -17.51 -7.53
N ILE A 126 3.30 -16.55 -7.53
CA ILE A 126 4.73 -16.81 -7.35
C ILE A 126 5.08 -16.91 -5.86
N PHE A 127 4.45 -16.08 -5.02
CA PHE A 127 4.69 -16.02 -3.59
C PHE A 127 3.37 -16.12 -2.79
N PRO A 128 2.71 -17.29 -2.79
CA PRO A 128 1.37 -17.46 -2.21
C PRO A 128 1.36 -17.32 -0.68
N SER A 129 2.51 -17.51 -0.05
CA SER A 129 2.68 -17.41 1.40
C SER A 129 3.27 -16.07 1.85
N ALA A 130 3.40 -15.09 0.94
CA ALA A 130 3.94 -13.79 1.28
C ALA A 130 3.00 -13.00 2.22
N TYR A 131 3.60 -12.28 3.16
CA TYR A 131 2.88 -11.41 4.08
C TYR A 131 3.72 -10.20 4.47
N VAL A 132 3.04 -9.15 4.95
CA VAL A 132 3.69 -7.97 5.53
C VAL A 132 3.62 -8.05 7.05
N HIS A 133 4.73 -7.81 7.71
CA HIS A 133 4.81 -7.75 9.16
C HIS A 133 5.14 -6.34 9.63
N ASN A 134 4.34 -5.82 10.56
CA ASN A 134 4.63 -4.58 11.25
C ASN A 134 5.52 -4.86 12.47
N LEU A 135 6.80 -4.49 12.39
CA LEU A 135 7.77 -4.64 13.48
C LEU A 135 7.69 -3.54 14.55
N GLY A 136 6.74 -2.62 14.43
CA GLY A 136 6.58 -1.47 15.30
C GLY A 136 6.41 -0.19 14.49
N HIS A 137 6.19 0.92 15.18
CA HIS A 137 5.59 2.16 14.67
C HIS A 137 6.07 2.72 13.30
N PHE A 138 7.21 2.31 12.74
CA PHE A 138 7.71 2.78 11.43
C PHE A 138 8.39 1.70 10.56
N HIS A 139 8.32 0.41 10.92
CA HIS A 139 9.06 -0.64 10.21
C HIS A 139 8.11 -1.71 9.68
N LEU A 140 7.90 -1.72 8.37
CA LEU A 140 7.29 -2.83 7.66
C LEU A 140 8.38 -3.75 7.07
N ILE A 141 8.22 -5.06 7.25
CA ILE A 141 9.00 -6.06 6.53
C ILE A 141 8.06 -6.92 5.70
N MET A 142 8.41 -7.07 4.43
CA MET A 142 7.79 -8.06 3.56
C MET A 142 8.57 -9.37 3.64
N HIS A 143 7.87 -10.44 3.98
CA HIS A 143 8.42 -11.79 3.93
C HIS A 143 7.98 -12.43 2.62
N LEU A 144 8.94 -12.76 1.76
CA LEU A 144 8.70 -13.54 0.55
C LEU A 144 8.82 -15.02 0.93
N SER A 145 7.78 -15.80 0.66
CA SER A 145 7.85 -17.25 0.75
C SER A 145 6.99 -17.88 -0.33
N SER A 146 7.53 -18.93 -0.94
CA SER A 146 6.83 -19.82 -1.86
C SER A 146 6.08 -20.90 -1.09
#